data_AF-A0A7Y2AQM0-F1
#
_entry.id   AF-A0A7Y2AQM0-F1
#
_cell.length_a   1.000
_cell.length_b   1.000
_cell.length_c   1.000
_cell.angle_alpha   90.00
_cell.angle_beta   90.00
_cell.angle_gamma   90.00
#
_symmetry.space_group_name_H-M   'P 1'
#
loop_
_entity.id
_entity.type
_entity.pdbx_description
1 polymer ?
#
loop_
_entity_poly.entity_id
_entity_poly.type
_entity_poly.pdbx_seq_one_letter_code
_entity_poly.pdbx_strand_id
1 'polypeptide(L)' 'MITHLKGKLVEKNPTHVVIECGGIGYFVNISLNTFSKIADHENILLYTHL' A
#
# COMPACT_ATOMS: atom_id res chain seq x y z
N MET A 1 -6.48 -7.87 -13.32
CA MET A 1 -5.69 -6.63 -13.50
C MET A 1 -5.22 -6.21 -12.09
N ILE A 2 -3.93 -5.88 -11.91
CA ILE A 2 -3.21 -5.62 -10.63
C ILE A 2 -3.79 -6.30 -9.36
N THR A 3 -3.28 -7.49 -9.03
CA THR A 3 -3.74 -8.28 -7.87
C THR A 3 -2.99 -7.96 -6.58
N HIS A 4 -1.79 -7.42 -6.70
CA HIS A 4 -0.97 -7.02 -5.58
C HIS A 4 0.04 -5.95 -6.01
N LEU A 5 0.47 -5.17 -5.03
CA LEU A 5 1.53 -4.17 -5.13
C LEU A 5 2.60 -4.53 -4.12
N LYS A 6 3.85 -4.64 -4.59
CA LYS A 6 5.02 -4.86 -3.76
C LYS A 6 5.97 -3.70 -3.95
N GLY A 7 6.28 -2.97 -2.89
CA GLY A 7 7.16 -1.81 -3.00
C GLY A 7 7.32 -1.07 -1.70
N LYS A 8 7.92 0.12 -1.81
CA LYS A 8 8.23 0.95 -0.66
C LYS A 8 7.00 1.70 -0.16
N LEU A 9 6.69 1.58 1.13
CA LEU A 9 5.64 2.41 1.74
C LEU A 9 6.17 3.85 1.86
N VAL A 10 5.58 4.76 1.09
CA VAL A 10 5.94 6.18 1.10
C VAL A 10 5.05 6.95 2.06
N GLU A 11 3.74 6.66 2.02
CA GLU A 11 2.76 7.35 2.84
C GLU A 11 1.70 6.37 3.37
N LYS A 12 1.32 6.56 4.64
CA LYS A 12 0.40 5.68 5.36
C LYS A 12 -0.69 6.50 6.05
N ASN A 13 -1.91 6.43 5.53
CA ASN A 13 -3.08 7.08 6.10
C ASN A 13 -4.20 6.06 6.40
N PRO A 14 -5.12 6.36 7.33
CA PRO A 14 -6.22 5.45 7.68
C PRO A 14 -7.17 5.12 6.51
N THR A 15 -7.22 5.99 5.50
CA THR A 15 -8.11 5.87 4.32
C THR A 15 -7.39 5.43 3.06
N HIS A 16 -6.07 5.59 2.99
CA HIS A 16 -5.27 5.30 1.79
C HIS A 16 -3.78 5.11 2.13
N VAL A 17 -3.06 4.47 1.22
CA VAL A 17 -1.61 4.32 1.28
C VAL A 17 -1.00 4.64 -0.08
N VAL A 18 0.26 5.11 -0.05
CA VAL A 18 1.06 5.33 -1.25
C VAL A 18 2.25 4.38 -1.24
N ILE A 19 2.32 3.53 -2.26
CA ILE A 19 3.39 2.54 -2.43
C ILE A 19 4.22 2.91 -3.66
N GLU A 20 5.52 3.13 -3.50
CA GLU A 20 6.44 3.32 -4.61
C GLU A 20 6.99 1.99 -5.11
N CYS A 21 6.77 1.68 -6.38
CA CYS A 21 7.36 0.52 -7.04
C CYS A 21 8.14 1.01 -8.26
N GLY A 22 9.48 0.98 -8.17
CA GLY A 22 10.37 1.32 -9.28
C GLY A 22 10.21 2.77 -9.78
N GLY A 23 9.99 3.74 -8.88
CA GLY A 23 9.78 5.14 -9.22
C GLY A 23 8.33 5.53 -9.56
N ILE A 24 7.37 4.60 -9.52
CA ILE A 24 5.95 4.88 -9.70
C ILE A 24 5.24 4.80 -8.36
N GLY A 25 4.58 5.90 -7.95
CA GLY A 25 3.76 5.97 -6.75
C GLY A 25 2.33 5.50 -7.00
N TYR A 26 1.91 4.43 -6.33
CA TYR A 26 0.56 3.86 -6.42
C TYR A 26 -0.28 4.30 -5.23
N PHE A 27 -1.33 5.05 -5.51
CA PHE A 27 -2.34 5.42 -4.54
C PHE A 27 -3.37 4.28 -4.41
N VAL A 28 -3.53 3.75 -3.20
CA VAL A 28 -4.48 2.66 -2.94
C VAL A 28 -5.34 2.99 -1.74
N ASN A 29 -6.66 2.93 -1.91
CA ASN A 29 -7.60 3.05 -0.81
C ASN A 29 -7.55 1.79 0.05
N ILE A 30 -7.48 1.99 1.36
CA ILE A 30 -7.43 0.89 2.32
C ILE A 30 -8.48 1.06 3.40
N SER A 31 -8.83 -0.05 4.04
CA SER A 31 -9.69 -0.03 5.23
C SER A 31 -8.86 0.25 6.49
N LEU A 32 -9.52 0.73 7.55
CA LEU A 32 -8.93 0.86 8.89
C LEU A 32 -8.31 -0.45 9.39
N ASN A 33 -8.95 -1.60 9.10
CA ASN A 33 -8.41 -2.91 9.46
C ASN A 33 -7.08 -3.20 8.74
N THR A 34 -6.95 -2.82 7.47
CA THR A 34 -5.69 -2.95 6.73
C THR A 34 -4.64 -1.99 7.28
N PHE A 35 -5.01 -0.73 7.56
CA PHE A 35 -4.11 0.28 8.13
C PHE A 35 -3.46 -0.20 9.44
N SER A 36 -4.25 -0.78 10.35
CA SER A 36 -3.74 -1.30 11.62
C SER A 36 -2.81 -2.51 11.46
N LYS A 37 -2.93 -3.27 10.36
CA LYS A 37 -2.10 -4.44 10.06
C LYS A 37 -0.84 -4.10 9.25
N ILE A 38 -0.83 -2.96 8.57
CA ILE A 38 0.36 -2.47 7.86
C ILE A 38 1.37 -2.01 8.90
N ALA A 39 2.41 -2.82 9.12
CA ALA A 39 3.56 -2.43 9.90
C ALA A 39 4.36 -1.35 9.16
N ASP A 40 5.11 -0.52 9.90
CA ASP A 40 5.95 0.58 9.40
C ASP A 40 7.25 0.05 8.74
N HIS A 41 7.13 -1.01 7.95
CA HIS A 41 8.25 -1.55 7.19
C HIS A 41 8.42 -0.78 5.90
N GLU A 42 9.68 -0.62 5.50
CA GLU A 42 10.01 0.08 4.27
C GLU A 42 9.41 -0.64 3.06
N ASN A 43 9.44 -1.96 3.00
CA ASN A 43 8.92 -2.75 1.89
C ASN A 43 7.65 -3.52 2.30
N ILE A 44 6.53 -3.26 1.64
CA ILE A 44 5.24 -3.89 1.94
C ILE A 44 4.66 -4.60 0.71
N LEU A 45 3.82 -5.60 0.98
CA LEU A 45 3.02 -6.30 -0.01
C LEU A 45 1.54 -6.07 0.30
N LEU A 46 0.84 -5.39 -0.60
CA LEU A 46 -0.58 -5.09 -0.47
C LEU A 46 -1.35 -5.84 -1.56
N TYR A 47 -2.38 -6.59 -1.16
CA TYR A 47 -3.30 -7.21 -2.11
C TYR A 47 -4.41 -6.24 -2.47
N THR A 48 -4.62 -6.04 -3.77
CA THR A 48 -5.65 -5.17 -4.32
C THR A 48 -6.66 -6.00 -5.09
N HIS A 49 -7.90 -5.56 -5.07
CA HIS A 49 -8.96 -6.13 -5.90
C HIS A 49 -9.48 -5.02 -6.81
N LEU A 50 -9.34 -5.23 -8.12
CA LEU A 50 -9.76 -4.28 -9.17
C LEU A 50 -11.01 -4.81 -9.88
#